data_AF-A0A351QCY4-F1
#
_entry.id   AF-A0A351QCY4-F1
#
_cell.length_a   1.000
_cell.length_b   1.000
_cell.length_c   1.000
_cell.angle_alpha   90.00
_cell.angle_beta   90.00
_cell.angle_gamma   90.00
#
_symmetry.space_group_name_H-M   'P 1'
#
loop_
_entity.id
_entity.type
_entity.pdbx_description
1 polymer ?
#
loop_
_entity_poly.entity_id
_entity_poly.type
_entity_poly.pdbx_seq_one_letter_code
_entity_poly.pdbx_strand_id
1 'polypeptide(L)' 'MSKVVQFSKGSIIFFEGDKDENIYILQSGAVALRSMDLETGEQISEQLHIGEFFGVKSA' A
#
# COMPACT_ATOMS: atom_id res chain seq x y z
N MET A 1 3.87 -14.52 -13.57
CA MET A 1 4.71 -13.51 -14.26
C MET A 1 4.52 -12.19 -13.54
N SER A 2 5.59 -11.46 -13.22
CA SER A 2 5.49 -10.10 -12.69
C SER A 2 4.95 -9.17 -13.76
N LYS A 3 3.92 -8.39 -13.44
CA LYS A 3 3.30 -7.42 -14.36
C LYS A 3 3.46 -6.02 -13.78
N VAL A 4 3.96 -5.10 -14.59
CA VAL A 4 3.99 -3.68 -14.25
C VAL A 4 2.57 -3.12 -14.36
N VAL A 5 2.10 -2.47 -13.29
CA VAL A 5 0.80 -1.79 -13.23
C VAL A 5 1.06 -0.31 -12.95
N GLN A 6 0.34 0.58 -13.64
CA GLN A 6 0.46 2.02 -13.47
C GLN A 6 -0.82 2.58 -12.87
N PHE A 7 -0.66 3.51 -11.94
CA PHE A 7 -1.74 4.21 -11.27
C PHE A 7 -1.61 5.72 -11.49
N SER A 8 -2.72 6.40 -11.69
CA SER A 8 -2.74 7.87 -11.78
C SER A 8 -2.72 8.49 -10.38
N LYS A 9 -2.31 9.76 -10.27
CA LYS A 9 -2.31 10.49 -9.01
C LYS A 9 -3.71 10.47 -8.38
N GLY A 10 -3.77 10.07 -7.10
CA GLY A 10 -5.02 9.96 -6.34
C GLY A 10 -5.74 8.62 -6.48
N SER A 11 -5.19 7.67 -7.25
CA SER A 11 -5.72 6.29 -7.27
C SER A 11 -5.57 5.63 -5.90
N ILE A 12 -6.58 4.86 -5.52
CA ILE A 12 -6.50 3.93 -4.39
C ILE A 12 -6.10 2.57 -4.96
N ILE A 13 -4.99 2.00 -4.48
CA ILE A 13 -4.46 0.73 -4.99
C ILE A 13 -5.22 -0.45 -4.38
N PHE A 14 -5.48 -0.40 -3.08
CA PHE A 14 -6.24 -1.39 -2.31
C PHE A 14 -6.83 -0.72 -1.06
N PHE A 15 -7.80 -1.38 -0.44
CA PHE A 15 -8.30 -1.06 0.88
C PHE A 15 -7.87 -2.13 1.90
N GLU A 16 -7.77 -1.73 3.16
CA GLU A 16 -7.59 -2.68 4.26
C GLU A 16 -8.71 -3.71 4.27
N GLY A 17 -8.35 -5.00 4.34
CA GLY A 17 -9.31 -6.10 4.32
C GLY A 17 -9.78 -6.53 2.93
N ASP A 18 -9.28 -5.93 1.85
CA ASP A 18 -9.55 -6.43 0.49
C ASP A 18 -9.14 -7.90 0.36
N LYS A 19 -9.97 -8.67 -0.36
CA LYS A 19 -9.74 -10.12 -0.61
C LYS A 19 -8.66 -10.37 -1.66
N ASP A 20 -8.16 -9.32 -2.29
CA ASP A 20 -7.09 -9.42 -3.27
C ASP A 20 -5.75 -9.69 -2.54
N GLU A 21 -4.99 -10.68 -3.02
CA GLU A 21 -3.72 -11.13 -2.44
C GLU A 21 -2.51 -10.61 -3.23
N ASN A 22 -2.71 -9.56 -4.04
CA ASN A 22 -1.64 -8.93 -4.80
C ASN A 22 -0.60 -8.26 -3.89
N ILE A 23 0.66 -8.63 -4.11
CA ILE A 23 1.83 -7.98 -3.50
C ILE A 23 2.49 -7.08 -4.53
N TYR A 24 2.82 -5.86 -4.12
CA TYR A 24 3.41 -4.85 -4.98
C TYR A 24 4.82 -4.47 -4.53
N ILE A 25 5.61 -3.95 -5.46
CA ILE A 25 6.89 -3.27 -5.19
C ILE A 25 6.80 -1.88 -5.80
N LEU A 26 7.09 -0.83 -5.02
CA LEU A 26 7.10 0.53 -5.55
C LEU A 26 8.31 0.75 -6.46
N GLN A 27 8.13 0.74 -7.78
CA GLN A 27 9.23 1.01 -8.72
C GLN A 27 9.50 2.51 -8.94
N SER A 28 8.47 3.35 -8.91
CA SER A 28 8.58 4.80 -9.11
C SER A 28 7.35 5.54 -8.60
N GLY A 29 7.48 6.85 -8.33
CA GLY A 29 6.40 7.70 -7.84
C GLY A 29 6.34 7.78 -6.31
N ALA A 30 5.17 8.07 -5.77
CA ALA A 30 4.95 8.17 -4.32
C ALA A 30 3.62 7.49 -3.95
N VAL A 31 3.67 6.68 -2.89
CA VAL A 31 2.51 6.00 -2.30
C VAL A 31 2.53 6.25 -0.80
N ALA A 32 1.36 6.53 -0.24
CA ALA A 32 1.17 6.62 1.20
C ALA A 32 0.20 5.51 1.64
N LEU A 33 0.62 4.73 2.63
CA LEU A 33 -0.26 3.79 3.33
C LEU A 33 -0.96 4.53 4.46
N ARG A 34 -2.24 4.23 4.64
CA ARG A 34 -3.04 4.78 5.73
C ARG A 34 -3.69 3.64 6.47
N SER A 35 -3.51 3.61 7.77
CA SER A 35 -4.06 2.61 8.68
C SER A 35 -4.57 3.30 9.94
N MET A 36 -5.33 2.54 10.74
CA MET A 36 -5.71 2.96 12.08
C MET A 36 -4.79 2.29 13.09
N ASP A 37 -4.20 3.07 13.98
CA ASP A 37 -3.53 2.55 15.16
C ASP A 37 -4.56 1.84 16.05
N LEU A 38 -4.31 0.57 16.38
CA LEU A 38 -5.26 -0.23 17.15
C LEU A 38 -5.27 0.12 18.64
N GLU A 39 -4.22 0.76 19.16
CA GLU A 39 -4.09 1.16 20.56
C GLU A 39 -4.68 2.55 20.79
N THR A 40 -4.36 3.51 19.92
CA THR A 40 -4.78 4.91 20.06
C THR A 40 -6.04 5.27 19.27
N GLY A 41 -6.37 4.49 18.24
CA GLY A 41 -7.45 4.79 17.29
C GLY A 41 -7.10 5.91 16.31
N GLU A 42 -5.85 6.39 16.31
CA GLU A 42 -5.41 7.47 15.42
C GLU A 42 -5.13 6.97 14.01
N GLN A 43 -5.31 7.86 13.03
CA GLN A 43 -4.95 7.56 11.65
C GLN A 43 -3.44 7.76 11.44
N ILE A 44 -2.75 6.69 11.09
CA ILE A 44 -1.34 6.72 10.73
C ILE A 44 -1.22 6.86 9.20
N SER A 45 -0.25 7.65 8.75
CA SER A 45 0.10 7.75 7.34
C SER A 45 1.59 7.53 7.14
N GLU A 46 1.96 6.46 6.44
CA GLU A 46 3.34 6.09 6.15
C GLU A 46 3.63 6.30 4.67
N GLN A 47 4.80 6.87 4.35
CA GLN A 47 5.24 7.05 2.98
C GLN A 47 6.19 5.93 2.58
N LEU A 48 5.88 5.23 1.49
CA LEU A 48 6.70 4.13 1.00
C LEU A 48 7.94 4.64 0.26
N HIS A 49 9.02 3.86 0.37
CA HIS A 49 10.23 4.09 -0.40
C HIS A 49 10.27 3.25 -1.69
N ILE A 50 11.03 3.72 -2.68
CA ILE A 50 11.25 2.97 -3.92
C ILE A 50 11.97 1.65 -3.58
N GLY A 51 11.49 0.54 -4.13
CA GLY A 51 11.98 -0.80 -3.86
C GLY A 51 11.30 -1.49 -2.68
N GLU A 52 10.45 -0.77 -1.93
CA GLU A 52 9.71 -1.33 -0.80
C GLU A 52 8.51 -2.15 -1.27
N PHE A 53 8.26 -3.26 -0.57
CA PHE A 53 7.11 -4.13 -0.80
C PHE A 53 5.90 -3.63 -0.01
N PHE A 54 4.70 -3.73 -0.57
CA PHE A 54 3.46 -3.39 0.11
C PHE A 54 2.28 -4.24 -0.40
N GLY A 55 1.15 -4.19 0.32
CA GLY A 55 -0.03 -5.03 0.04
C GLY A 55 0.08 -6.44 0.60
N VAL A 56 1.04 -6.69 1.50
CA VAL A 56 1.13 -7.95 2.25
C VAL A 56 0.18 -7.91 3.44
N LYS A 57 -0.46 -9.04 3.75
CA LYS A 57 -1.07 -9.22 5.07
C LYS A 57 0.07 -9.16 6.09
N SER A 58 0.08 -8.13 6.94
CA SER A 58 0.84 -8.19 8.19
C SER A 58 0.26 -9.36 8.99
N ALA A 59 1.07 -10.40 9.15
CA ALA A 59 0.71 -11.61 9.89
C ALA A 59 0.52 -11.32 11.39
#